data_AF-A0A352KHX4-F1
#
_entry.id   AF-A0A352KHX4-F1
#
_cell.length_a   1.000
_cell.length_b   1.000
_cell.length_c   1.000
_cell.angle_alpha   90.00
_cell.angle_beta   90.00
_cell.angle_gamma   90.00
#
_symmetry.space_group_name_H-M   'P 1'
#
loop_
_entity.id
_entity.type
_entity.pdbx_description
1 polymer ?
#
loop_
_entity_poly.entity_id
_entity_poly.type
_entity_poly.pdbx_seq_one_letter_code
_entity_poly.pdbx_strand_id
1 'polypeptide(L)'
;PAHDFNDYQVGQRHQLPMINIFTIDAKINNQAPTAYQGLDRFDARKQIIADLEAKNLLEKIEDHRLKVPRGDRTHAIIEPLLTDQWFVKAQPLAEPAIEAVKNGDIRFVPENWSKTYFDWLNNIEDWCISRQIWWGHRIH
;
A
#
# COMPACT_ATOMS: atom_id res chain seq x y z
N PRO A 1 6.71 -8.62 4.50
CA PRO A 1 5.84 -7.61 5.14
C PRO A 1 5.86 -6.22 4.52
N ALA A 2 7.04 -5.66 4.19
CA ALA A 2 7.16 -4.25 3.82
C ALA A 2 6.72 -3.84 2.39
N HIS A 3 6.31 -4.78 1.54
CA HIS A 3 6.11 -4.55 0.09
C HIS A 3 4.74 -5.01 -0.43
N ASP A 4 3.84 -5.42 0.46
CA ASP A 4 2.45 -5.80 0.15
C ASP A 4 1.56 -5.48 1.37
N PHE A 5 0.32 -5.02 1.11
CA PHE A 5 -0.57 -4.60 2.18
C PHE A 5 -1.04 -5.75 3.07
N ASN A 6 -1.30 -6.91 2.50
CA ASN A 6 -1.71 -8.09 3.27
C ASN A 6 -0.52 -8.63 4.07
N ASP A 7 0.67 -8.68 3.47
CA ASP A 7 1.90 -9.05 4.19
C ASP A 7 2.21 -8.09 5.33
N TYR A 8 1.93 -6.80 5.16
CA TYR A 8 2.09 -5.78 6.20
C TYR A 8 1.16 -6.05 7.38
N GLN A 9 -0.14 -6.30 7.11
CA GLN A 9 -1.12 -6.63 8.15
C GLN A 9 -0.80 -7.94 8.88
N VAL A 10 -0.37 -8.98 8.15
CA VAL A 10 0.13 -10.23 8.75
C VAL A 10 1.35 -9.95 9.61
N GLY A 11 2.31 -9.17 9.10
CA GLY A 11 3.51 -8.78 9.82
C GLY A 11 3.22 -8.05 11.12
N GLN A 12 2.26 -7.12 11.13
CA GLN A 12 1.84 -6.43 12.35
C GLN A 12 1.20 -7.39 13.37
N ARG A 13 0.25 -8.23 12.93
CA ARG A 13 -0.45 -9.19 13.80
C ARG A 13 0.52 -10.16 14.50
N HIS A 14 1.59 -10.53 13.81
CA HIS A 14 2.59 -11.47 14.31
C HIS A 14 3.90 -10.80 14.77
N GLN A 15 3.94 -9.46 14.85
CA GLN A 15 5.11 -8.69 15.31
C GLN A 15 6.41 -9.02 14.55
N LEU A 16 6.29 -9.25 13.23
CA LEU A 16 7.43 -9.55 12.37
C LEU A 16 8.22 -8.28 12.01
N PRO A 17 9.54 -8.38 11.82
CA PRO A 17 10.35 -7.25 11.39
C PRO A 17 9.94 -6.74 10.01
N MET A 18 9.81 -5.42 9.90
CA MET A 18 9.45 -4.73 8.67
C MET A 18 10.72 -4.34 7.89
N ILE A 19 11.19 -5.24 7.02
CA ILE A 19 12.44 -5.03 6.25
C ILE A 19 12.11 -4.47 4.86
N ASN A 20 12.50 -3.22 4.61
CA ASN A 20 12.43 -2.62 3.28
C ASN A 20 13.70 -2.98 2.47
N ILE A 21 13.52 -3.48 1.24
CA ILE A 21 14.62 -3.84 0.33
C ILE A 21 14.73 -2.89 -0.88
N PHE A 22 13.86 -1.89 -1.00
CA PHE A 22 13.85 -0.96 -2.12
C PHE A 22 14.33 0.44 -1.70
N THR A 23 14.96 1.12 -2.64
CA THR A 23 15.15 2.58 -2.62
C THR A 23 13.90 3.27 -3.19
N ILE A 24 13.83 4.60 -3.08
CA ILE A 24 12.75 5.41 -3.65
C ILE A 24 12.64 5.30 -5.19
N ASP A 25 13.74 4.96 -5.85
CA ASP A 25 13.79 4.72 -7.31
C ASP A 25 13.50 3.26 -7.68
N ALA A 26 12.97 2.47 -6.73
CA ALA A 26 12.66 1.06 -6.88
C ALA A 26 13.87 0.17 -7.26
N LYS A 27 15.06 0.56 -6.81
CA LYS A 27 16.27 -0.27 -6.88
C LYS A 27 16.48 -1.05 -5.60
N ILE A 28 17.19 -2.17 -5.69
CA ILE A 28 17.52 -2.97 -4.52
C ILE A 28 18.54 -2.23 -3.62
N ASN A 29 18.25 -2.13 -2.33
CA ASN A 29 19.09 -1.45 -1.35
C ASN A 29 20.07 -2.41 -0.64
N ASN A 30 20.80 -1.92 0.37
CA ASN A 30 21.80 -2.67 1.10
C ASN A 30 21.27 -3.77 2.06
N GLN A 31 19.95 -3.90 2.23
CA GLN A 31 19.34 -4.96 3.04
C GLN A 31 19.25 -6.30 2.28
N ALA A 32 19.47 -6.28 0.96
CA ALA A 32 19.50 -7.48 0.13
C ALA A 32 20.94 -7.95 -0.13
N PRO A 33 21.15 -9.19 -0.61
CA PRO A 33 22.47 -9.69 -0.99
C PRO A 33 23.18 -8.78 -2.00
N THR A 34 24.50 -8.61 -1.84
CA THR A 34 25.35 -7.71 -2.64
C THR A 34 25.18 -7.89 -4.16
N ALA A 35 24.95 -9.13 -4.61
CA ALA A 35 24.77 -9.45 -6.02
C ALA A 35 23.59 -8.74 -6.70
N TYR A 36 22.60 -8.27 -5.92
CA TYR A 36 21.40 -7.61 -6.46
C TYR A 36 21.35 -6.12 -6.17
N GLN A 37 22.21 -5.60 -5.28
CA GLN A 37 22.16 -4.21 -4.84
C GLN A 37 22.37 -3.25 -6.02
N GLY A 38 21.56 -2.19 -6.08
CA GLY A 38 21.60 -1.18 -7.14
C GLY A 38 20.88 -1.56 -8.44
N LEU A 39 20.47 -2.82 -8.61
CA LEU A 39 19.65 -3.23 -9.75
C LEU A 39 18.23 -2.68 -9.64
N ASP A 40 17.62 -2.37 -10.78
CA ASP A 40 16.18 -2.17 -10.87
C ASP A 40 15.43 -3.46 -10.48
N ARG A 41 14.26 -3.31 -9.84
CA ARG A 41 13.46 -4.44 -9.35
C ARG A 41 13.15 -5.52 -10.39
N PHE A 42 12.97 -5.15 -11.67
CA PHE A 42 12.67 -6.13 -12.71
C PHE A 42 13.91 -6.89 -13.15
N ASP A 43 15.06 -6.21 -13.20
CA ASP A 43 16.33 -6.85 -13.55
C ASP A 43 16.82 -7.73 -12.40
N ALA A 44 16.65 -7.28 -11.15
CA ALA A 44 16.87 -8.10 -9.96
C ALA A 44 16.00 -9.36 -9.98
N ARG A 45 14.72 -9.25 -10.34
CA ARG A 45 13.82 -10.42 -10.45
C ARG A 45 14.33 -11.44 -11.47
N LYS A 46 14.76 -11.00 -12.65
CA LYS A 46 15.30 -11.91 -13.68
C LYS A 46 16.54 -12.65 -13.17
N GLN A 47 17.45 -11.92 -12.54
CA GLN A 47 18.68 -12.52 -11.99
C GLN A 47 18.37 -13.49 -10.84
N ILE A 48 17.45 -13.15 -9.94
CA ILE A 48 17.01 -14.04 -8.85
C ILE A 48 16.44 -15.35 -9.41
N ILE A 49 15.63 -15.29 -10.47
CA ILE A 49 15.10 -16.51 -11.11
C ILE A 49 16.24 -17.37 -11.65
N ALA A 50 17.19 -16.78 -12.39
CA ALA A 50 18.35 -17.52 -12.91
C ALA A 50 19.22 -18.15 -11.80
N ASP A 51 19.43 -17.43 -10.68
CA ASP A 51 20.18 -17.94 -9.55
C ASP A 51 19.44 -19.06 -8.79
N LEU A 52 18.11 -19.02 -8.73
CA LEU A 52 17.30 -20.09 -8.15
C LEU A 52 17.31 -21.35 -9.03
N GLU A 53 17.24 -21.19 -10.36
CA GLU A 53 17.39 -22.29 -11.32
C GLU A 53 18.76 -22.95 -11.21
N ALA A 54 19.84 -22.16 -11.20
CA ALA A 54 21.20 -22.66 -11.09
C ALA A 54 21.46 -23.44 -9.78
N LYS A 55 20.73 -23.10 -8.71
CA LYS A 55 20.80 -23.77 -7.41
C LYS A 55 19.81 -24.92 -7.26
N ASN A 56 19.01 -25.22 -8.28
CA ASN A 56 17.94 -26.21 -8.25
C ASN A 56 16.93 -25.95 -7.10
N LEU A 57 16.63 -24.66 -6.84
CA LEU A 57 15.66 -24.20 -5.83
C LEU A 57 14.34 -23.72 -6.45
N LEU A 58 14.21 -23.81 -7.79
CA LEU A 58 13.00 -23.44 -8.51
C LEU A 58 12.22 -24.71 -8.90
N GLU A 59 11.00 -24.85 -8.39
CA GLU A 59 10.14 -26.00 -8.68
C GLU A 59 9.42 -25.85 -10.04
N LYS A 60 8.80 -24.70 -10.29
CA LYS A 60 8.03 -24.44 -11.51
C LYS A 60 7.86 -22.95 -11.80
N ILE A 61 7.65 -22.62 -13.07
CA ILE A 61 7.20 -21.31 -13.55
C ILE A 61 5.88 -21.51 -14.28
N GLU A 62 4.84 -20.76 -13.89
CA GLU A 62 3.52 -20.81 -14.52
C GLU A 62 3.06 -19.39 -14.87
N ASP A 63 2.40 -19.26 -16.02
CA ASP A 63 1.78 -18.01 -16.42
C ASP A 63 0.62 -17.67 -15.50
N HIS A 64 0.66 -16.48 -14.93
CA HIS A 64 -0.38 -16.01 -14.01
C HIS A 64 -0.80 -14.57 -14.31
N ARG A 65 -2.11 -14.36 -14.48
CA ARG A 65 -2.67 -13.03 -14.72
C ARG A 65 -2.85 -12.29 -13.40
N LEU A 66 -1.92 -11.38 -13.10
CA LEU A 66 -1.97 -10.51 -11.93
C LEU A 66 -2.75 -9.21 -12.21
N LYS A 67 -3.53 -8.75 -11.22
CA LYS A 67 -4.09 -7.39 -11.19
C LYS A 67 -3.06 -6.45 -10.54
N VAL A 68 -2.17 -5.90 -11.36
CA VAL A 68 -1.11 -5.01 -10.88
C VAL A 68 -1.63 -3.57 -10.77
N PRO A 69 -1.51 -2.90 -9.61
CA PRO A 69 -1.91 -1.51 -9.46
C PRO A 69 -1.02 -0.60 -10.32
N ARG A 70 -1.64 0.39 -10.97
CA ARG A 70 -0.94 1.35 -11.82
C ARG A 70 -1.35 2.76 -11.46
N GLY A 71 -0.39 3.68 -11.54
CA GLY A 71 -0.64 5.11 -11.36
C GLY A 71 -1.61 5.60 -12.42
N ASP A 72 -2.59 6.40 -12.00
CA ASP A 72 -3.64 6.93 -12.89
C ASP A 72 -3.06 7.79 -14.03
N ARG A 73 -2.02 8.58 -13.72
CA ARG A 73 -1.43 9.55 -14.67
C ARG A 73 -0.32 8.99 -15.55
N THR A 74 0.57 8.17 -14.98
CA THR A 74 1.77 7.67 -15.68
C THR A 74 1.65 6.22 -16.10
N HIS A 75 0.64 5.50 -15.61
CA HIS A 75 0.47 4.05 -15.76
C HIS A 75 1.64 3.20 -15.23
N ALA A 76 2.58 3.82 -14.51
CA ALA A 76 3.67 3.13 -13.85
C ALA A 76 3.11 2.18 -12.79
N ILE A 77 3.76 1.02 -12.63
CA ILE A 77 3.42 0.06 -11.59
C ILE A 77 3.71 0.69 -10.23
N ILE A 78 2.69 0.70 -9.36
CA ILE A 78 2.81 1.23 -8.00
C ILE A 78 3.45 0.16 -7.12
N GLU A 79 4.55 0.53 -6.47
CA GLU A 79 5.21 -0.30 -5.47
C GLU A 79 4.81 0.18 -4.08
N PRO A 80 4.32 -0.70 -3.18
CA PRO A 80 4.18 -0.40 -1.78
C PRO A 80 5.55 -0.14 -1.16
N LEU A 81 5.72 1.00 -0.52
CA LEU A 81 6.97 1.39 0.13
C LEU A 81 6.69 1.94 1.52
N LEU A 82 7.35 1.38 2.54
CA LEU A 82 7.26 1.89 3.90
C LEU A 82 7.99 3.22 4.02
N THR A 83 7.25 4.24 4.40
CA THR A 83 7.74 5.61 4.61
C THR A 83 6.99 6.22 5.78
N ASP A 84 7.65 7.15 6.47
CA ASP A 84 6.98 7.93 7.50
C ASP A 84 6.05 8.95 6.84
N GLN A 85 4.79 8.92 7.22
CA GLN A 85 3.73 9.77 6.67
C GLN A 85 2.88 10.33 7.81
N TRP A 86 2.21 11.44 7.53
CA TRP A 86 1.25 12.05 8.44
C TRP A 86 -0.13 11.44 8.23
N PHE A 87 -0.68 10.89 9.30
CA PHE A 87 -2.02 10.30 9.32
C PHE A 87 -2.93 11.05 10.29
N VAL A 88 -4.20 11.19 9.90
CA VAL A 88 -5.26 11.64 10.79
C VAL A 88 -6.03 10.41 11.27
N LYS A 89 -6.20 10.30 12.59
CA LYS A 89 -7.05 9.26 13.17
C LYS A 89 -8.49 9.49 12.71
N ALA A 90 -8.99 8.65 11.81
CA ALA A 90 -10.24 8.93 11.10
C ALA A 90 -11.48 8.58 11.93
N GLN A 91 -11.37 7.54 12.77
CA GLN A 91 -12.50 7.01 13.55
C GLN A 91 -13.26 8.09 14.36
N PRO A 92 -12.60 8.97 15.15
CA PRO A 92 -13.32 9.98 15.92
C PRO A 92 -13.99 11.06 15.07
N LEU A 93 -13.55 11.23 13.81
CA LEU A 93 -14.17 12.15 12.86
C LEU A 93 -15.40 11.53 12.19
N ALA A 94 -15.41 10.19 12.04
CA ALA A 94 -16.54 9.46 11.47
C ALA A 94 -17.74 9.41 12.41
N GLU A 95 -17.52 9.28 13.72
CA GLU A 95 -18.57 9.21 14.75
C GLU A 95 -19.62 10.33 14.66
N PRO A 96 -19.26 11.63 14.72
CA PRO A 96 -20.26 12.70 14.63
C PRO A 96 -20.97 12.75 13.27
N ALA A 97 -20.30 12.32 12.20
CA ALA A 97 -20.86 12.30 10.85
C ALA A 97 -21.93 11.19 10.71
N ILE A 98 -21.67 10.01 11.30
CA ILE A 98 -22.65 8.92 11.41
C ILE A 98 -23.88 9.38 12.21
N GLU A 99 -23.66 10.01 13.36
CA GLU A 99 -24.75 10.42 14.25
C GLU A 99 -25.65 11.49 13.61
N ALA A 100 -25.09 12.43 12.85
CA ALA A 100 -25.89 13.43 12.11
C ALA A 100 -26.88 12.79 11.11
N VAL A 101 -26.50 11.67 10.47
CA VAL A 101 -27.40 10.96 9.55
C VAL A 101 -28.43 10.14 10.33
N LYS A 102 -28.02 9.46 11.41
CA LYS A 102 -28.94 8.67 12.26
C LYS A 102 -30.01 9.54 12.92
N ASN A 103 -29.65 10.75 13.36
CA ASN A 103 -30.57 11.70 14.01
C ASN A 103 -31.46 12.43 13.00
N GLY A 104 -31.22 12.28 11.69
CA GLY A 104 -31.99 12.91 10.63
C GLY A 104 -31.61 14.36 10.34
N ASP A 105 -30.53 14.87 10.94
CA ASP A 105 -29.95 16.18 10.62
C ASP A 105 -29.47 16.22 9.15
N ILE A 106 -29.01 15.07 8.65
CA ILE A 106 -28.66 14.84 7.25
C ILE A 106 -29.55 13.72 6.70
N ARG A 107 -30.10 13.93 5.49
CA ARG A 107 -30.92 12.93 4.79
C ARG A 107 -30.39 12.70 3.37
N PHE A 108 -30.23 11.43 3.01
CA PHE A 108 -29.81 11.04 1.66
C PHE A 108 -31.00 10.91 0.73
N VAL A 109 -30.83 11.34 -0.52
CA VAL A 109 -31.80 11.15 -1.59
C VAL A 109 -31.09 10.57 -2.82
N PRO A 110 -31.41 9.33 -3.24
CA PRO A 110 -32.30 8.37 -2.58
C PRO A 110 -31.78 7.83 -1.22
N GLU A 111 -32.69 7.33 -0.38
CA GLU A 111 -32.40 6.93 1.02
C GLU A 111 -31.39 5.77 1.13
N ASN A 112 -31.36 4.88 0.13
CA ASN A 112 -30.46 3.73 0.12
C ASN A 112 -28.96 4.08 0.15
N TRP A 113 -28.58 5.30 -0.25
CA TRP A 113 -27.18 5.77 -0.17
C TRP A 113 -26.68 5.87 1.28
N SER A 114 -27.57 6.01 2.26
CA SER A 114 -27.20 5.99 3.68
C SER A 114 -26.47 4.70 4.06
N LYS A 115 -26.85 3.56 3.47
CA LYS A 115 -26.18 2.27 3.71
C LYS A 115 -24.72 2.31 3.27
N THR A 116 -24.47 2.75 2.03
CA THR A 116 -23.09 2.88 1.50
C THR A 116 -22.27 3.85 2.34
N TYR A 117 -22.87 4.95 2.78
CA TYR A 117 -22.24 5.92 3.66
C TYR A 117 -21.83 5.31 5.01
N PHE A 118 -22.74 4.60 5.68
CA PHE A 118 -22.44 3.92 6.94
C PHE A 118 -21.41 2.81 6.76
N ASP A 119 -21.52 2.00 5.71
CA ASP A 119 -20.55 0.94 5.41
C ASP A 119 -19.14 1.53 5.23
N TRP A 120 -19.02 2.69 4.59
CA TRP A 120 -17.74 3.39 4.43
C TRP A 120 -17.21 3.94 5.75
N LEU A 121 -18.02 4.67 6.52
CA LEU A 121 -17.58 5.31 7.76
C LEU A 121 -17.30 4.31 8.90
N ASN A 122 -18.03 3.21 8.98
CA ASN A 122 -17.80 2.18 10.00
C ASN A 122 -16.50 1.41 9.78
N ASN A 123 -16.00 1.37 8.54
CA ASN A 123 -14.76 0.67 8.16
C ASN A 123 -13.67 1.65 7.72
N ILE A 124 -13.75 2.92 8.14
CA ILE A 124 -12.81 3.95 7.71
C ILE A 124 -11.42 3.67 8.29
N GLU A 125 -10.40 3.72 7.43
CA GLU A 125 -9.00 3.65 7.83
C GLU A 125 -8.43 5.05 8.07
N ASP A 126 -7.35 5.14 8.85
CA ASP A 126 -6.67 6.41 9.11
C ASP A 126 -6.22 7.08 7.81
N TRP A 127 -6.52 8.37 7.70
CA TRP A 127 -6.33 9.08 6.45
C TRP A 127 -4.90 9.61 6.33
N CYS A 128 -4.14 9.07 5.38
CA CYS A 128 -2.85 9.64 5.01
C CYS A 128 -3.04 11.01 4.34
N ILE A 129 -2.56 12.07 4.99
CA ILE A 129 -2.70 13.46 4.53
C ILE A 129 -1.40 14.04 3.92
N SER A 130 -0.25 13.41 4.13
CA SER A 130 1.01 13.85 3.51
C SER A 130 1.13 13.38 2.07
N ARG A 131 1.77 14.22 1.24
CA ARG A 131 2.03 13.96 -0.19
C ARG A 131 3.41 14.48 -0.54
N GLN A 132 4.15 13.71 -1.34
CA GLN A 132 5.46 14.12 -1.87
C GLN A 132 5.26 14.82 -3.22
N ILE A 133 4.70 16.02 -3.18
CA ILE A 133 4.37 16.82 -4.36
C ILE A 133 4.85 18.26 -4.20
N TRP A 134 5.11 18.93 -5.32
CA TRP A 134 5.58 20.33 -5.34
C TRP A 134 4.46 21.35 -5.13
N TRP A 135 3.22 20.99 -5.50
CA TRP A 135 2.07 21.88 -5.45
C TRP A 135 1.07 21.44 -4.39
N GLY A 136 0.83 22.29 -3.39
CA GLY A 136 -0.09 22.03 -2.30
C GLY A 136 0.26 22.88 -1.06
N HIS A 137 -0.50 22.67 0.01
CA HIS A 137 -0.20 23.32 1.28
C HIS A 137 0.92 22.56 1.99
N ARG A 138 1.96 23.29 2.42
CA ARG A 138 3.08 22.69 3.15
C ARG A 138 2.64 22.36 4.56
N ILE A 139 2.75 21.08 4.92
CA ILE A 139 2.67 20.62 6.31
C ILE A 139 4.01 20.99 6.96
N HIS A 140 3.97 21.79 8.01
CA HIS A 140 5.13 22.29 8.75
C HIS A 140 5.33 21.51 10.06
#